data_AF-A0A7S0RX45-F1
#
_entry.id   AF-A0A7S0RX45-F1
#
_cell.length_a   1.000
_cell.length_b   1.000
_cell.length_c   1.000
_cell.angle_alpha   90.00
_cell.angle_beta   90.00
_cell.angle_gamma   90.00
#
_symmetry.space_group_name_H-M   'P 1'
#
loop_
_entity.id
_entity.type
_entity.pdbx_description
1 polymer ?
#
loop_
_entity_poly.entity_id
_entity_poly.type
_entity_poly.pdbx_seq_one_letter_code
_entity_poly.pdbx_strand_id
1 'polypeptide(L)'
;HLDPQLFYTPAPAVPAHYWSPGEDALLAAGIAVLGQDWPKVCATYLPTKTPHQVFVRQKNLLARRRSAPSVQATAGALSAAEAQKVSQGLAVLTPHFGVTAAAAAAAGEKQGT
;
A
#
# COMPACT_ATOMS: atom_id res chain seq x y z
N HIS A 1 -32.65 2.15 -7.96
CA HIS A 1 -32.41 1.70 -9.33
C HIS A 1 -30.89 1.64 -9.48
N LEU A 2 -30.28 0.46 -9.61
CA LEU A 2 -28.83 0.33 -9.80
C LEU A 2 -28.52 0.68 -11.28
N ASP A 3 -27.56 1.57 -11.51
CA ASP A 3 -27.20 2.04 -12.85
C ASP A 3 -26.67 0.88 -13.71
N PRO A 4 -27.28 0.61 -14.89
CA PRO A 4 -26.89 -0.51 -15.77
C PRO A 4 -25.55 -0.29 -16.50
N GLN A 5 -24.79 0.75 -16.16
CA GLN A 5 -23.49 1.09 -16.77
C GLN A 5 -22.29 0.68 -15.90
N LEU A 6 -22.50 0.04 -14.74
CA LEU A 6 -21.41 -0.44 -13.87
C LEU A 6 -20.81 -1.79 -14.31
N PHE A 7 -21.07 -2.25 -15.54
CA PHE A 7 -20.46 -3.46 -16.06
C PHE A 7 -19.09 -3.15 -16.65
N TYR A 8 -18.03 -3.61 -15.98
CA TYR A 8 -16.69 -3.51 -16.56
C TYR A 8 -16.53 -4.51 -17.71
N THR A 9 -16.27 -3.98 -18.90
CA THR A 9 -15.86 -4.74 -20.08
C THR A 9 -14.39 -4.43 -20.38
N PRO A 10 -13.46 -5.38 -20.13
CA PRO A 10 -12.04 -5.19 -20.47
C PRO A 10 -11.86 -5.13 -21.99
N ALA A 11 -10.84 -4.40 -22.43
CA ALA A 11 -10.40 -4.43 -23.82
C ALA A 11 -9.98 -5.86 -24.23
N PRO A 12 -10.18 -6.27 -25.49
CA PRO A 12 -9.94 -7.64 -25.95
C PRO A 12 -8.48 -8.10 -25.85
N ALA A 13 -7.53 -7.16 -25.75
CA ALA A 13 -6.11 -7.47 -25.57
C ALA A 13 -5.73 -7.84 -24.13
N VAL A 14 -6.61 -7.63 -23.15
CA VAL A 14 -6.33 -7.88 -21.74
C VAL A 14 -6.51 -9.37 -21.44
N PRO A 15 -5.48 -10.06 -20.91
CA PRO A 15 -5.61 -11.47 -20.55
C PRO A 15 -6.71 -11.69 -19.50
N ALA A 16 -7.51 -12.75 -19.66
CA ALA A 16 -8.64 -13.04 -18.77
C ALA A 16 -8.27 -13.23 -17.28
N HIS A 17 -7.00 -13.55 -16.99
CA HIS A 17 -6.48 -13.72 -15.63
C HIS A 17 -6.06 -12.39 -14.97
N TYR A 18 -6.01 -11.31 -15.74
CA TYR A 18 -5.68 -9.99 -15.22
C TYR A 18 -6.88 -9.38 -14.48
N TRP A 19 -6.58 -8.64 -13.41
CA TRP A 19 -7.54 -7.93 -12.58
C TRP A 19 -7.12 -6.46 -12.49
N SER A 20 -7.95 -5.59 -13.05
CA SER A 20 -7.80 -4.15 -12.94
C SER A 20 -8.26 -3.63 -11.58
N PRO A 21 -7.80 -2.45 -11.15
CA PRO A 21 -8.32 -1.79 -9.94
C PRO A 21 -9.84 -1.55 -9.99
N GLY A 22 -10.41 -1.31 -11.18
CA GLY A 22 -11.86 -1.17 -11.38
C GLY A 22 -12.62 -2.47 -11.10
N GLU A 23 -12.08 -3.61 -11.54
CA GLU A 23 -12.67 -4.91 -11.24
C GLU A 23 -12.61 -5.26 -9.75
N ASP A 24 -11.53 -4.90 -9.07
CA ASP A 24 -11.43 -5.08 -7.61
C ASP A 24 -12.46 -4.21 -6.86
N ALA A 25 -12.73 -2.98 -7.35
CA ALA A 25 -13.76 -2.11 -6.79
C ALA A 25 -15.16 -2.68 -7.01
N LEU A 26 -15.46 -3.18 -8.22
CA LEU A 26 -16.71 -3.85 -8.55
C LEU A 26 -16.91 -5.14 -7.75
N LEU A 27 -15.84 -5.92 -7.54
CA LEU A 27 -15.86 -7.09 -6.67
C LEU A 27 -16.21 -6.69 -5.23
N ALA A 28 -15.59 -5.63 -4.69
CA ALA A 28 -15.88 -5.15 -3.36
C ALA A 28 -17.34 -4.66 -3.21
N ALA A 29 -17.85 -3.93 -4.21
CA ALA A 29 -19.24 -3.49 -4.27
C ALA A 29 -20.22 -4.68 -4.35
N GLY A 30 -19.92 -5.66 -5.21
CA GLY A 30 -20.72 -6.87 -5.36
C GLY A 30 -20.77 -7.69 -4.07
N ILE A 31 -19.65 -7.83 -3.37
CA ILE A 31 -19.62 -8.51 -2.07
C ILE A 31 -20.42 -7.74 -1.02
N ALA A 32 -20.36 -6.41 -1.02
CA ALA A 32 -21.12 -5.58 -0.06
C ALA A 32 -22.64 -5.70 -0.25
N VAL A 33 -23.11 -5.87 -1.49
CA VAL A 33 -24.54 -5.95 -1.82
C VAL A 33 -25.09 -7.38 -1.80
N LEU A 34 -24.31 -8.35 -2.30
CA LEU A 34 -24.75 -9.73 -2.55
C LEU A 34 -24.10 -10.76 -1.62
N GLY A 35 -23.13 -10.35 -0.80
CA GLY A 35 -22.34 -11.27 0.03
C GLY A 35 -21.37 -12.11 -0.79
N GLN A 36 -21.08 -13.32 -0.30
CA GLN A 36 -20.15 -14.27 -0.95
C GLN A 36 -20.81 -15.16 -2.00
N ASP A 37 -21.89 -14.68 -2.62
CA ASP A 37 -22.63 -15.42 -3.62
C ASP A 37 -21.98 -15.24 -5.01
N TRP A 38 -20.87 -15.95 -5.23
CA TRP A 38 -19.98 -15.73 -6.38
C TRP A 38 -20.66 -15.78 -7.74
N PRO A 39 -21.59 -16.72 -8.03
CA PRO A 39 -22.30 -16.74 -9.30
C PRO A 39 -23.11 -15.46 -9.53
N LYS A 40 -23.74 -14.95 -8.48
CA LYS A 40 -24.56 -13.74 -8.53
C LYS A 40 -23.71 -12.47 -8.68
N VAL A 41 -22.60 -12.39 -7.95
CA VAL A 41 -21.61 -11.31 -8.09
C VAL A 41 -21.03 -11.29 -9.50
N CYS A 42 -20.70 -12.46 -10.04
CA CYS A 42 -20.17 -12.61 -11.39
C CYS A 42 -21.17 -12.11 -12.45
N ALA A 43 -22.43 -12.58 -12.39
CA ALA A 43 -23.45 -12.18 -13.35
C ALA A 43 -23.80 -10.68 -13.30
N THR A 44 -23.69 -10.06 -12.12
CA THR A 44 -24.14 -8.68 -11.91
C THR A 44 -23.02 -7.64 -12.08
N TYR A 45 -21.78 -7.96 -11.74
CA TYR A 45 -20.69 -6.97 -11.70
C TYR A 45 -19.51 -7.32 -12.60
N LEU A 46 -19.26 -8.63 -12.81
CA LEU A 46 -18.05 -9.12 -13.49
C LEU A 46 -18.41 -10.22 -14.51
N PRO A 47 -19.20 -9.91 -15.55
CA PRO A 47 -19.68 -10.91 -16.51
C PRO A 47 -18.55 -11.54 -17.34
N THR A 48 -17.37 -10.92 -17.38
CA THR A 48 -16.19 -11.40 -18.10
C THR A 48 -15.29 -12.32 -17.28
N LYS A 49 -15.63 -12.56 -16.00
CA LYS A 49 -14.92 -13.47 -15.11
C LYS A 49 -15.74 -14.72 -14.85
N THR A 50 -15.12 -15.74 -14.28
CA THR A 50 -15.83 -16.93 -13.78
C THR A 50 -15.98 -16.86 -12.26
N PRO A 51 -16.99 -17.53 -11.66
CA PRO A 51 -17.16 -17.56 -10.21
C PRO A 51 -15.90 -18.06 -9.47
N HIS A 52 -15.20 -19.04 -10.05
CA HIS A 52 -13.93 -19.52 -9.51
C HIS A 52 -12.84 -18.44 -9.51
N GLN A 53 -12.70 -17.67 -10.60
CA GLN A 53 -11.72 -16.57 -10.66
C GLN A 53 -12.01 -15.52 -9.59
N VAL A 54 -13.28 -15.15 -9.41
CA VAL A 54 -13.74 -14.20 -8.39
C VAL A 54 -13.39 -14.70 -6.98
N PHE A 55 -13.70 -15.96 -6.67
CA PHE A 55 -13.36 -16.58 -5.39
C PHE A 55 -11.85 -16.54 -5.11
N VAL A 56 -11.02 -16.97 -6.08
CA VAL A 56 -9.57 -16.96 -5.94
C VAL A 56 -9.04 -15.54 -5.74
N ARG A 57 -9.58 -14.56 -6.48
CA ARG A 57 -9.18 -13.16 -6.33
C ARG A 57 -9.47 -12.65 -4.93
N GLN A 58 -10.68 -12.86 -4.42
CA GLN A 58 -11.05 -12.43 -3.08
C GLN A 58 -10.17 -13.08 -2.02
N LYS A 59 -9.89 -14.39 -2.14
CA LYS A 59 -8.97 -15.10 -1.24
C LYS A 59 -7.57 -14.45 -1.25
N ASN A 60 -7.03 -14.13 -2.44
CA ASN A 60 -5.72 -13.52 -2.59
C ASN A 60 -5.67 -12.09 -2.06
N LEU A 61 -6.73 -11.29 -2.24
CA LEU A 61 -6.85 -9.96 -1.66
C LEU A 61 -6.81 -10.00 -0.13
N LEU A 62 -7.54 -10.93 0.49
CA LEU A 62 -7.54 -11.12 1.94
C LEU A 62 -6.18 -11.61 2.47
N ALA A 63 -5.52 -12.51 1.74
CA ALA A 63 -4.18 -12.99 2.11
C ALA A 63 -3.14 -11.85 2.09
N ARG A 64 -3.17 -11.00 1.05
CA ARG A 64 -2.28 -9.83 0.93
C ARG A 64 -2.50 -8.81 2.04
N ARG A 65 -3.74 -8.57 2.45
CA ARG A 65 -4.07 -7.68 3.57
C ARG A 65 -3.53 -8.20 4.91
N ARG A 66 -3.47 -9.52 5.09
CA ARG A 66 -2.93 -10.14 6.30
C ARG A 66 -1.41 -10.00 6.42
N SER A 67 -0.69 -9.98 5.30
CA SER A 67 0.76 -9.82 5.27
C SER A 67 1.23 -8.36 5.20
N ALA A 68 0.31 -7.39 5.05
CA ALA A 68 0.69 -5.99 5.15
C ALA A 68 1.19 -5.73 6.58
N PRO A 69 2.40 -5.15 6.77
CA PRO A 69 2.87 -4.84 8.10
C PRO A 69 1.87 -3.87 8.72
N SER A 70 1.17 -4.33 9.76
CA SER A 70 0.28 -3.51 10.58
C SER A 70 1.14 -2.51 11.37
N VAL A 71 1.79 -1.58 10.68
CA VAL A 71 2.44 -0.44 11.31
C VAL A 71 1.31 0.53 11.62
N GLN A 72 0.70 0.36 12.79
CA GLN A 72 0.03 1.49 13.41
C GLN A 72 1.13 2.52 13.66
N ALA A 73 1.22 3.54 12.81
CA ALA A 73 2.00 4.73 13.10
C ALA A 73 1.32 5.40 14.30
N THR A 74 1.65 4.96 15.51
CA THR A 74 1.31 5.69 16.71
C THR A 74 2.08 6.99 16.64
N ALA A 75 1.38 8.10 16.45
CA ALA A 75 1.92 9.45 16.52
C ALA A 75 2.32 9.84 17.96
N GLY A 76 2.95 8.91 18.68
CA GLY A 76 3.61 9.20 19.94
C GLY A 76 4.92 9.89 19.61
N ALA A 77 5.01 11.19 19.85
CA ALA A 77 6.29 11.88 19.89
C ALA A 77 7.21 11.08 20.84
N LEU A 78 8.33 10.58 20.32
CA LEU A 78 9.32 9.86 21.12
C LEU A 78 9.60 10.67 22.38
N SER A 79 9.45 10.06 23.55
CA SER A 79 9.83 10.71 24.80
C SER A 79 11.32 11.07 24.72
N ALA A 80 11.72 12.20 25.32
CA ALA A 80 13.12 12.65 25.32
C ALA A 80 14.11 11.55 25.78
N ALA A 81 13.66 10.68 26.69
CA ALA A 81 14.45 9.55 27.17
C ALA A 81 14.64 8.44 26.10
N GLU A 82 13.68 8.25 25.21
CA GLU A 82 13.74 7.26 24.13
C GLU A 82 14.59 7.79 22.97
N ALA A 83 14.46 9.08 22.63
CA ALA A 83 15.32 9.74 21.66
C ALA A 83 16.82 9.65 22.04
N GLN A 84 17.14 9.80 23.33
CA GLN A 84 18.51 9.72 23.84
C GLN A 84 19.12 8.31 23.77
N LYS A 85 18.29 7.26 23.86
CA LYS A 85 18.76 5.88 23.68
C LYS A 85 19.05 5.56 22.21
N VAL A 86 18.24 6.09 21.29
CA VAL A 86 18.48 5.94 19.83
C VAL A 86 19.78 6.63 19.42
N SER A 87 20.06 7.84 19.92
CA SER A 87 21.32 8.53 19.63
C SER A 87 22.55 7.79 20.18
N GLN A 88 22.43 7.14 21.35
CA GLN A 88 23.53 6.34 21.91
C GLN A 88 23.80 5.08 21.07
N GLY A 89 22.75 4.43 20.55
CA GLY A 89 22.92 3.27 19.65
C GLY A 89 23.57 3.62 18.31
N LEU A 90 23.28 4.81 17.77
CA LEU A 90 23.87 5.28 16.51
C LEU A 90 25.39 5.55 16.61
N ALA A 91 25.85 5.94 17.81
CA ALA A 91 27.27 6.15 18.09
C ALA A 91 28.08 4.84 18.19
N VAL A 92 27.41 3.70 18.47
CA VAL A 92 28.06 2.39 18.54
C VAL A 92 28.13 1.72 17.16
N LEU A 93 27.18 2.04 16.29
CA LEU A 93 27.07 1.49 14.93
C LEU A 93 27.84 2.26 13.86
N THR A 94 28.60 3.30 14.23
CA THR A 94 29.43 4.02 13.26
C THR A 94 30.56 3.08 12.81
N PRO A 95 30.57 2.60 11.55
CA PRO A 95 31.70 1.82 11.08
C PRO A 95 32.93 2.72 11.06
N HIS A 96 34.05 2.22 11.57
CA HIS A 96 35.37 2.77 11.33
C HIS A 96 35.75 2.57 9.85
N PHE A 97 35.05 3.25 8.95
CA PHE A 97 35.50 3.40 7.57
C PHE A 97 36.20 4.75 7.49
N GLY A 98 37.52 4.69 7.65
CA GLY A 98 38.37 5.86 7.45
C GLY A 98 38.31 6.29 5.99
N VAL A 99 37.70 7.45 5.74
CA VAL A 99 38.17 8.39 4.73
C VAL A 99 38.05 9.80 5.30
N THR A 100 39.14 10.51 5.10
CA THR A 100 39.56 11.80 5.63
C THR A 100 38.58 12.95 5.42
N ALA A 101 38.48 13.77 6.47
CA ALA A 101 38.04 15.15 6.38
C ALA A 101 38.80 15.90 5.27
N ALA A 102 38.06 16.52 4.37
CA ALA A 102 38.55 17.61 3.53
C ALA A 102 37.52 18.74 3.57
N ALA A 103 37.84 19.72 4.42
CA ALA A 103 37.65 21.15 4.24
C ALA A 103 36.46 21.67 3.41
N ALA A 104 35.57 22.41 4.07
CA ALA A 104 35.24 23.77 3.64
C ALA A 104 34.56 24.52 4.80
N ALA A 105 35.37 25.28 5.54
CA ALA A 105 34.90 26.32 6.43
C ALA A 105 34.25 27.44 5.61
N ALA A 106 32.99 27.74 5.89
CA ALA A 106 32.35 29.00 5.51
C ALA A 106 32.02 29.76 6.80
N ALA A 107 32.89 30.70 7.16
CA ALA A 107 32.71 31.62 8.27
C ALA A 107 32.79 33.06 7.74
N GLY A 108 31.89 33.93 8.19
CA GLY A 108 32.14 35.37 8.21
C GLY A 108 31.04 36.25 7.63
N GLU A 109 29.86 36.23 8.26
CA GLU A 109 28.84 37.27 8.13
C GLU A 109 29.34 38.62 8.72
N LYS A 110 28.89 39.71 8.11
CA LYS A 110 29.32 41.10 8.30
C LYS A 110 28.87 41.69 9.64
N GLN A 111 29.74 42.43 10.31
CA GLN A 111 29.37 43.57 11.17
C GLN A 111 30.39 44.70 10.97
N GLY A 112 29.92 45.81 10.39
CA GLY A 112 30.64 47.08 10.33
C GLY A 112 29.70 48.16 10.87
N THR A 113 30.20 48.89 11.86
CA THR A 113 29.62 50.12 12.41
C THR A 113 29.99 51.31 11.53
#